data_AF-A0A9P6MCZ9-F1
#
_entry.id   AF-A0A9P6MCZ9-F1
#
_cell.length_a   1.000
_cell.length_b   1.000
_cell.length_c   1.000
_cell.angle_alpha   90.00
_cell.angle_beta   90.00
_cell.angle_gamma   90.00
#
_symmetry.space_group_name_H-M   'P 1'
#
loop_
_entity.id
_entity.type
_entity.pdbx_description
1 polymer ?
#
loop_
_entity_poly.entity_id
_entity_poly.type
_entity_poly.pdbx_seq_one_letter_code
_entity_poly.pdbx_strand_id
1 'polypeptide(L)'
;MLAEIDTPALPYGISDVHVDGVNVTESHLMLPQVLNDSLRDHAKRVGVSLASLCHLAWAQVISRTSSQERVVFGTALFGQTQGRSGPDRAMGVFINVLPLRIDVGDRSVHDSVLQTHADLEMLLDHERASLAFAQRCSGVPAGTPLFSAMLNYRHNNTPSNENKSLIGINVLEVKERTNYPFVMSVEDAGVSLGLTAQVVLPFGPSRICG
;
A
#
# COMPACT_ATOMS: atom_id res chain seq x y z
N MET A 1 18.80 1.57 3.29
CA MET A 1 17.66 2.09 2.51
C MET A 1 16.97 3.28 3.19
N LEU A 2 16.65 3.25 4.49
CA LEU A 2 15.92 4.35 5.16
C LEU A 2 16.81 5.42 5.83
N ALA A 3 18.09 5.14 6.12
CA ALA A 3 18.95 6.04 6.88
C ALA A 3 19.17 7.42 6.23
N GLU A 4 19.03 7.50 4.91
CA GLU A 4 19.16 8.75 4.14
C GLU A 4 17.86 9.58 4.09
N ILE A 5 16.79 9.09 4.71
CA ILE A 5 15.53 9.82 4.82
C ILE A 5 15.54 10.62 6.12
N ASP A 6 15.75 11.93 6.01
CA ASP A 6 15.71 12.90 7.10
C ASP A 6 14.38 13.67 7.16
N THR A 7 13.70 13.78 6.02
CA THR A 7 12.45 14.50 5.83
C THR A 7 11.41 13.57 5.22
N PRO A 8 10.22 13.41 5.82
CA PRO A 8 9.19 12.54 5.27
C PRO A 8 8.45 13.17 4.09
N ALA A 9 8.12 12.37 3.09
CA ALA A 9 7.28 12.75 1.96
C ALA A 9 5.79 12.69 2.35
N LEU A 10 5.30 13.75 2.99
CA LEU A 10 3.93 13.84 3.50
C LEU A 10 3.01 14.45 2.41
N PRO A 11 2.01 13.71 1.89
CA PRO A 11 1.07 14.28 0.92
C PRO A 11 0.35 15.49 1.51
N TYR A 12 0.37 16.60 0.77
CA TYR A 12 -0.21 17.89 1.19
C TYR A 12 0.33 18.40 2.55
N GLY A 13 1.49 17.91 3.01
CA GLY A 13 2.10 18.29 4.28
C GLY A 13 1.41 17.74 5.53
N ILE A 14 0.51 16.75 5.40
CA ILE A 14 -0.23 16.21 6.55
C ILE A 14 0.62 15.21 7.31
N SER A 15 0.98 15.57 8.54
CA SER A 15 1.72 14.72 9.49
C SER A 15 0.83 14.06 10.54
N ASP A 16 -0.46 14.39 10.60
CA ASP A 16 -1.36 13.79 11.59
C ASP A 16 -1.78 12.38 11.15
N VAL A 17 -1.14 11.38 11.77
CA VAL A 17 -1.37 9.94 11.56
C VAL A 17 -2.20 9.31 12.69
N HIS A 18 -2.87 10.12 13.52
CA HIS A 18 -3.85 9.66 14.51
C HIS A 18 -5.19 10.33 14.25
N VAL A 19 -5.74 10.10 13.06
CA VAL A 19 -7.13 10.45 12.82
C VAL A 19 -8.01 9.36 13.44
N ASP A 20 -8.93 9.74 14.32
CA ASP A 20 -9.86 8.84 15.05
C ASP A 20 -10.85 8.08 14.12
N GLY A 21 -10.55 7.95 12.83
CA GLY A 21 -11.42 7.38 11.79
C GLY A 21 -12.69 8.22 11.54
N VAL A 22 -12.83 9.36 12.21
CA VAL A 22 -13.86 10.38 11.98
C VAL A 22 -13.34 11.29 10.88
N ASN A 23 -14.17 11.60 9.88
CA ASN A 23 -13.84 12.46 8.73
C ASN A 23 -12.95 11.84 7.63
N VAL A 24 -13.03 10.53 7.39
CA VAL A 24 -12.46 9.90 6.18
C VAL A 24 -13.53 9.80 5.10
N THR A 25 -13.15 10.16 3.87
CA THR A 25 -13.97 9.99 2.66
C THR A 25 -13.33 8.97 1.75
N GLU A 26 -14.15 8.28 0.97
CA GLU A 26 -13.74 7.16 0.14
C GLU A 26 -14.16 7.37 -1.32
N SER A 27 -13.32 6.93 -2.25
CA SER A 27 -13.63 6.86 -3.67
C SER A 27 -13.20 5.52 -4.20
N HIS A 28 -14.11 4.86 -4.92
CA HIS A 28 -13.83 3.60 -5.60
C HIS A 28 -13.76 3.83 -7.11
N LEU A 29 -12.74 3.24 -7.74
CA LEU A 29 -12.53 3.27 -9.17
C LEU A 29 -12.18 1.87 -9.66
N MET A 30 -13.06 1.30 -10.47
CA MET A 30 -12.71 0.11 -11.24
C MET A 30 -11.89 0.54 -12.46
N LEU A 31 -10.70 -0.04 -12.62
CA LEU A 31 -9.89 0.25 -13.79
C LEU A 31 -10.58 -0.28 -15.05
N PRO A 32 -10.62 0.50 -16.15
CA PRO A 32 -11.10 0.00 -17.42
C PRO A 32 -10.36 -1.28 -17.83
N GLN A 33 -11.10 -2.26 -18.37
CA GLN A 33 -10.53 -3.59 -18.68
C GLN A 33 -9.28 -3.48 -19.57
N VAL A 34 -9.32 -2.61 -20.59
CA VAL A 34 -8.19 -2.35 -21.49
C VAL A 34 -6.93 -1.91 -20.74
N LEU A 35 -7.07 -1.05 -19.72
CA LEU A 35 -5.95 -0.60 -18.90
C LEU A 35 -5.43 -1.72 -18.01
N ASN A 36 -6.32 -2.47 -17.34
CA ASN A 36 -5.95 -3.63 -16.54
C ASN A 36 -5.16 -4.67 -17.36
N ASP A 37 -5.63 -5.00 -18.56
CA ASP A 37 -4.98 -5.98 -19.44
C ASP A 37 -3.61 -5.46 -19.89
N SER A 38 -3.53 -4.20 -20.29
CA SER A 38 -2.26 -3.56 -20.67
C SER A 38 -1.23 -3.55 -19.53
N LEU A 39 -1.66 -3.25 -18.30
CA LEU A 39 -0.78 -3.27 -17.12
C LEU A 39 -0.25 -4.69 -16.84
N ARG A 40 -1.13 -5.70 -16.91
CA ARG A 40 -0.74 -7.11 -16.70
C ARG A 40 0.22 -7.59 -17.77
N ASP A 41 -0.04 -7.27 -19.03
CA ASP A 41 0.84 -7.65 -20.13
C ASP A 41 2.19 -6.95 -20.03
N HIS A 42 2.22 -5.69 -19.57
CA HIS A 42 3.47 -4.98 -19.34
C HIS A 42 4.27 -5.60 -18.18
N ALA A 43 3.62 -5.89 -17.05
CA ALA A 43 4.26 -6.56 -15.92
C ALA A 43 4.88 -7.90 -16.35
N LYS A 44 4.14 -8.72 -17.12
CA LYS A 44 4.63 -9.98 -17.68
C LYS A 44 5.83 -9.79 -18.62
N ARG A 45 5.78 -8.82 -19.53
CA ARG A 45 6.86 -8.56 -20.49
C ARG A 45 8.17 -8.15 -19.81
N VAL A 46 8.07 -7.31 -18.78
CA VAL A 46 9.23 -6.81 -18.02
C VAL A 46 9.70 -7.83 -16.96
N GLY A 47 8.87 -8.83 -16.65
CA GLY A 47 9.19 -9.89 -15.69
C GLY A 47 9.02 -9.48 -14.23
N VAL A 48 8.09 -8.57 -13.94
CA VAL A 48 7.80 -8.06 -12.60
C VAL A 48 6.37 -8.36 -12.16
N SER A 49 6.08 -8.20 -10.87
CA SER A 49 4.71 -8.30 -10.37
C SER A 49 3.88 -7.05 -10.72
N LEU A 50 2.56 -7.24 -10.88
CA LEU A 50 1.62 -6.14 -11.05
C LEU A 50 1.62 -5.21 -9.82
N ALA A 51 1.85 -5.77 -8.63
CA ALA A 51 2.04 -5.02 -7.41
C ALA A 51 3.19 -4.00 -7.55
N SER A 52 4.33 -4.36 -8.16
CA SER A 52 5.45 -3.42 -8.37
C SER A 52 5.05 -2.21 -9.21
N LEU A 53 4.22 -2.40 -10.25
CA LEU A 53 3.68 -1.30 -11.04
C LEU A 53 2.78 -0.38 -10.19
N CYS A 54 1.89 -0.97 -9.38
CA CYS A 54 1.02 -0.22 -8.49
C CYS A 54 1.79 0.57 -7.41
N HIS A 55 2.85 -0.02 -6.84
CA HIS A 55 3.71 0.66 -5.87
C HIS A 55 4.44 1.85 -6.49
N LEU A 56 4.99 1.69 -7.69
CA LEU A 56 5.62 2.82 -8.40
C LEU A 56 4.60 3.90 -8.76
N ALA A 57 3.39 3.53 -9.23
CA ALA A 57 2.33 4.49 -9.51
C ALA A 57 1.93 5.27 -8.25
N TRP A 58 1.84 4.61 -7.10
CA TRP A 58 1.56 5.26 -5.83
C TRP A 58 2.68 6.20 -5.38
N ALA A 59 3.93 5.78 -5.55
CA ALA A 59 5.10 6.62 -5.28
C ALA A 59 5.06 7.92 -6.10
N GLN A 60 4.65 7.85 -7.37
CA GLN A 60 4.47 9.03 -8.23
C GLN A 60 3.40 9.98 -7.70
N VAL A 61 2.28 9.46 -7.18
CA VAL A 61 1.22 10.29 -6.58
C VAL A 61 1.73 10.99 -5.32
N ILE A 62 2.42 10.26 -4.43
CA ILE A 62 2.99 10.84 -3.21
C ILE A 62 4.04 11.89 -3.56
N SER A 63 4.91 11.60 -4.52
CA SER A 63 5.96 12.51 -4.95
C SER A 63 5.38 13.85 -5.41
N ARG A 64 4.36 13.81 -6.26
CA ARG A 64 3.69 15.01 -6.77
C ARG A 64 2.91 15.78 -5.70
N THR A 65 2.30 15.08 -4.75
CA THR A 65 1.48 15.71 -3.69
C THR A 65 2.29 16.20 -2.49
N SER A 66 3.52 15.70 -2.31
CA SER A 66 4.48 16.14 -1.28
C SER A 66 5.60 17.04 -1.82
N SER A 67 5.73 17.15 -3.15
CA SER A 67 6.86 17.83 -3.82
C SER A 67 8.23 17.25 -3.43
N GLN A 68 8.31 15.94 -3.21
CA GLN A 68 9.54 15.23 -2.88
C GLN A 68 9.81 14.08 -3.86
N GLU A 69 11.07 13.88 -4.22
CA GLU A 69 11.49 12.81 -5.12
C GLU A 69 11.75 11.50 -4.37
N ARG A 70 12.31 11.56 -3.16
CA ARG A 70 12.52 10.39 -2.30
C ARG A 70 11.31 10.16 -1.42
N VAL A 71 10.44 9.23 -1.82
CA VAL A 71 9.19 8.99 -1.10
C VAL A 71 9.27 7.75 -0.23
N VAL A 72 8.69 7.84 0.96
CA VAL A 72 8.49 6.68 1.84
C VAL A 72 7.01 6.57 2.17
N PHE A 73 6.45 5.37 2.01
CA PHE A 73 5.08 5.06 2.40
C PHE A 73 5.01 3.65 3.00
N GLY A 74 3.97 3.42 3.80
CA GLY A 74 3.72 2.08 4.33
C GLY A 74 3.18 1.17 3.24
N THR A 75 3.71 -0.04 3.12
CA THR A 75 3.09 -1.10 2.32
C THR A 75 2.63 -2.24 3.23
N ALA A 76 1.39 -2.71 3.05
CA ALA A 76 0.88 -3.89 3.73
C ALA A 76 1.48 -5.14 3.10
N LEU A 77 2.20 -5.92 3.90
CA LEU A 77 2.65 -7.25 3.56
C LEU A 77 1.71 -8.28 4.20
N PHE A 78 1.14 -9.13 3.36
CA PHE A 78 0.36 -10.29 3.79
C PHE A 78 1.32 -11.42 4.14
N GLY A 79 1.51 -11.70 5.43
CA GLY A 79 2.32 -12.83 5.87
C GLY A 79 1.70 -14.13 5.33
N GLN A 80 2.48 -14.92 4.60
CA GLN A 80 2.02 -16.21 4.12
C GLN A 80 1.69 -17.12 5.31
N THR A 81 0.58 -17.85 5.22
CA THR A 81 0.27 -18.99 6.10
C THR A 81 1.22 -20.18 5.88
N GLN A 82 2.24 -20.03 5.03
CA GLN A 82 3.15 -21.09 4.60
C GLN A 82 4.27 -21.26 5.63
N GLY A 83 4.12 -22.25 6.51
CA GLY A 83 5.21 -22.69 7.40
C GLY A 83 4.81 -23.29 8.74
N ARG A 84 3.52 -23.37 9.10
CA ARG A 84 3.11 -23.95 10.39
C ARG A 84 2.65 -25.40 10.23
N SER A 85 3.60 -26.32 10.21
CA SER A 85 3.36 -27.74 10.52
C SER A 85 3.32 -27.91 12.04
N GLY A 86 2.16 -27.67 12.67
CA GLY A 86 2.01 -27.86 14.12
C GLY A 86 0.55 -27.71 14.61
N PRO A 87 0.17 -28.39 15.71
CA PRO A 87 -1.22 -28.47 16.19
C PRO A 87 -1.76 -27.18 16.84
N ASP A 88 -0.91 -26.19 17.08
CA ASP A 88 -1.29 -24.93 17.74
C ASP A 88 -1.47 -23.81 16.69
N ARG A 89 -2.60 -23.89 15.96
CA ARG A 89 -3.00 -22.92 14.93
C ARG A 89 -3.64 -21.69 15.58
N ALA A 90 -2.91 -20.59 15.67
CA ALA A 90 -3.56 -19.29 15.61
C ALA A 90 -4.03 -19.09 14.15
N MET A 91 -5.32 -19.33 13.88
CA MET A 91 -5.93 -18.93 12.61
C MET A 91 -6.02 -17.40 12.57
N GLY A 92 -5.23 -16.76 11.72
CA GLY A 92 -5.27 -15.31 11.52
C GLY A 92 -4.35 -14.87 10.38
N VAL A 93 -4.83 -13.93 9.56
CA VAL A 93 -4.00 -13.22 8.58
C VAL A 93 -3.18 -12.20 9.36
N PHE A 94 -1.86 -12.37 9.39
CA PHE A 94 -0.98 -11.35 9.94
C PHE A 94 -0.64 -10.35 8.84
N ILE A 95 -1.19 -9.15 8.96
CA ILE A 95 -0.81 -8.00 8.14
C ILE A 95 0.29 -7.26 8.90
N ASN A 96 1.45 -7.09 8.25
CA ASN A 96 2.49 -6.21 8.76
C ASN A 96 2.68 -5.04 7.80
N VAL A 97 2.88 -3.84 8.35
CA VAL A 97 3.14 -2.64 7.55
C VAL A 97 4.61 -2.29 7.66
N LEU A 98 5.29 -2.24 6.52
CA LEU A 98 6.69 -1.85 6.45
C LEU A 98 6.86 -0.60 5.58
N PRO A 99 7.80 0.30 5.93
CA PRO A 99 8.13 1.43 5.09
C PRO A 99 8.84 0.95 3.82
N LEU A 100 8.31 1.34 2.66
CA LEU A 100 8.95 1.18 1.37
C LEU A 100 9.43 2.57 0.91
N ARG A 101 10.73 2.67 0.60
CA ARG A 101 11.31 3.86 -0.05
C ARG A 101 11.33 3.65 -1.55
N ILE A 102 10.89 4.64 -2.32
CA ILE A 102 11.05 4.69 -3.77
C ILE A 102 11.56 6.10 -4.14
N ASP A 103 12.61 6.15 -4.95
CA ASP A 103 13.14 7.42 -5.48
C ASP A 103 12.54 7.67 -6.88
N VAL A 104 11.77 8.75 -7.00
CA VAL A 104 11.04 9.18 -8.20
C VAL A 104 11.84 10.28 -8.90
N GLY A 105 12.19 10.08 -10.18
CA GLY A 105 12.78 11.13 -11.02
C GLY A 105 14.20 10.85 -11.52
N ASP A 106 14.96 9.98 -10.84
CA ASP A 106 16.36 9.72 -11.17
C ASP A 106 16.57 8.66 -12.26
N ARG A 107 15.51 8.03 -12.78
CA ARG A 107 15.58 6.85 -13.65
C ARG A 107 14.49 6.82 -14.71
N SER A 108 14.72 6.01 -15.75
CA SER A 108 13.67 5.67 -16.71
C SER A 108 12.52 4.92 -16.00
N VAL A 109 11.29 5.03 -16.51
CA VAL A 109 10.15 4.31 -15.94
C VAL A 109 10.41 2.80 -15.86
N HIS A 110 11.05 2.25 -16.89
CA HIS A 110 11.42 0.83 -16.94
C HIS A 110 12.35 0.44 -15.78
N ASP A 111 13.42 1.21 -15.56
CA ASP A 111 14.39 0.91 -14.51
C ASP A 111 13.81 1.18 -13.11
N SER A 112 12.94 2.17 -12.97
CA SER A 112 12.19 2.41 -11.73
C SER A 112 11.28 1.23 -11.38
N VAL A 113 10.63 0.60 -12.38
CA VAL A 113 9.79 -0.58 -12.16
C VAL A 113 10.63 -1.76 -11.69
N LEU A 114 11.77 -2.03 -12.35
CA LEU A 114 12.68 -3.10 -11.95
C LEU A 114 13.25 -2.89 -10.54
N GLN A 115 13.66 -1.66 -10.23
CA GLN A 115 14.15 -1.31 -8.90
C GLN A 115 13.05 -1.48 -7.85
N THR A 116 11.83 -1.00 -8.12
CA THR A 116 10.68 -1.17 -7.21
C THR A 116 10.38 -2.65 -6.96
N HIS A 117 10.52 -3.49 -7.98
CA HIS A 117 10.36 -4.94 -7.84
C HIS A 117 11.41 -5.54 -6.91
N ALA A 118 12.68 -5.24 -7.14
CA ALA A 118 13.78 -5.70 -6.27
C ALA A 118 13.62 -5.19 -4.83
N ASP A 119 13.19 -3.95 -4.64
CA ASP A 119 12.98 -3.35 -3.32
C ASP A 119 11.85 -4.06 -2.55
N LEU A 120 10.77 -4.42 -3.25
CA LEU A 120 9.68 -5.20 -2.67
C LEU A 120 10.12 -6.62 -2.29
N GLU A 121 10.94 -7.28 -3.11
CA GLU A 121 11.50 -8.60 -2.79
C GLU A 121 12.39 -8.53 -1.54
N MET A 122 13.30 -7.55 -1.46
CA MET A 122 14.13 -7.33 -0.26
C MET A 122 13.31 -7.01 0.99
N LEU A 123 12.15 -6.38 0.82
CA LEU A 123 11.25 -6.08 1.93
C LEU A 123 10.63 -7.35 2.53
N LEU A 124 10.44 -8.41 1.75
CA LEU A 124 9.92 -9.70 2.23
C LEU A 124 10.89 -10.38 3.20
N ASP A 125 12.20 -10.21 3.04
CA ASP A 125 13.20 -10.69 4.01
C ASP A 125 13.00 -10.07 5.40
N HIS A 126 12.29 -8.95 5.46
CA HIS A 126 12.01 -8.18 6.67
C HIS A 126 10.53 -8.24 7.08
N GLU A 127 9.72 -9.15 6.52
CA GLU A 127 8.25 -9.21 6.74
C GLU A 127 7.84 -9.29 8.22
N ARG A 128 8.74 -9.70 9.12
CA ARG A 128 8.51 -9.82 10.58
C ARG A 128 9.04 -8.65 11.40
N ALA A 129 9.74 -7.69 10.79
CA ALA A 129 10.25 -6.52 11.48
C ALA A 129 9.07 -5.65 11.97
N SER A 130 9.17 -5.10 13.18
CA SER A 130 8.15 -4.15 13.64
C SER A 130 8.32 -2.81 12.94
N LEU A 131 7.22 -2.15 12.62
CA LEU A 131 7.24 -0.80 12.05
C LEU A 131 8.07 0.18 12.92
N ALA A 132 7.92 0.09 14.24
CA ALA A 132 8.68 0.91 15.18
C ALA A 132 10.20 0.67 15.08
N PHE A 133 10.64 -0.56 14.79
CA PHE A 133 12.05 -0.86 14.53
C PHE A 133 12.50 -0.24 13.20
N ALA A 134 11.73 -0.42 12.13
CA ALA A 134 12.05 0.14 10.82
C ALA A 134 12.13 1.68 10.85
N GLN A 135 11.25 2.35 11.59
CA GLN A 135 11.26 3.80 11.77
C GLN A 135 12.55 4.31 12.43
N ARG A 136 13.10 3.57 13.41
CA ARG A 136 14.37 3.93 14.07
C ARG A 136 15.58 3.82 13.16
N CYS A 137 15.46 3.16 12.01
CA CYS A 137 16.51 3.09 11.00
C CYS A 137 16.52 4.30 10.04
N SER A 138 15.60 5.26 10.21
CA SER A 138 15.57 6.51 9.44
C SER A 138 16.29 7.65 10.15
N GLY A 139 16.64 8.70 9.41
CA GLY A 139 17.19 9.94 9.95
C GLY A 139 16.11 10.93 10.43
N VAL A 140 14.83 10.57 10.32
CA VAL A 140 13.69 11.43 10.71
C VAL A 140 13.72 11.69 12.23
N PRO A 141 13.53 12.94 12.68
CA PRO A 141 13.51 13.27 14.10
C PRO A 141 12.45 12.49 14.88
N ALA A 142 12.77 12.11 16.12
CA ALA A 142 11.83 11.45 17.01
C ALA A 142 10.56 12.31 17.19
N GLY A 143 9.39 11.66 17.13
CA GLY A 143 8.08 12.34 17.19
C GLY A 143 7.53 12.79 15.82
N THR A 144 8.33 12.75 14.75
CA THR A 144 7.86 12.97 13.39
C THR A 144 7.53 11.62 12.73
N PRO A 145 6.38 11.46 12.07
CA PRO A 145 6.06 10.21 11.37
C PRO A 145 6.95 10.03 10.14
N LEU A 146 7.44 8.81 9.92
CA LEU A 146 8.22 8.47 8.71
C LEU A 146 7.39 8.56 7.43
N PHE A 147 6.09 8.29 7.53
CA PHE A 147 5.14 8.40 6.43
C PHE A 147 3.72 8.64 6.97
N SER A 148 2.87 9.26 6.15
CA SER A 148 1.43 9.42 6.41
C SER A 148 0.55 8.82 5.31
N ALA A 149 1.17 8.11 4.37
CA ALA A 149 0.51 7.44 3.27
C ALA A 149 0.77 5.94 3.29
N MET A 150 -0.21 5.15 2.84
CA MET A 150 -0.11 3.70 2.79
C MET A 150 -0.67 3.14 1.47
N LEU A 151 -0.06 2.06 0.98
CA LEU A 151 -0.58 1.23 -0.10
C LEU A 151 -0.91 -0.17 0.44
N ASN A 152 -2.11 -0.65 0.13
CA ASN A 152 -2.54 -2.01 0.44
C ASN A 152 -2.86 -2.76 -0.85
N TYR A 153 -1.95 -3.61 -1.32
CA TYR A 153 -2.17 -4.43 -2.51
C TYR A 153 -2.71 -5.81 -2.14
N ARG A 154 -3.97 -6.09 -2.47
CA ARG A 154 -4.65 -7.34 -2.15
C ARG A 154 -4.83 -8.19 -3.40
N HIS A 155 -4.09 -9.29 -3.48
CA HIS A 155 -4.33 -10.30 -4.50
C HIS A 155 -5.35 -11.32 -3.98
N ASN A 156 -6.59 -11.22 -4.46
CA ASN A 156 -7.70 -12.04 -3.99
C ASN A 156 -8.04 -13.11 -5.04
N ASN A 157 -7.20 -14.14 -5.15
CA ASN A 157 -7.47 -15.29 -6.04
C ASN A 157 -8.56 -16.23 -5.52
N THR A 158 -8.97 -16.06 -4.27
CA THR A 158 -10.20 -16.66 -3.77
C THR A 158 -11.32 -15.64 -3.94
N PRO A 159 -12.47 -16.01 -4.55
CA PRO A 159 -13.63 -15.14 -4.51
C PRO A 159 -13.84 -14.77 -3.05
N SER A 160 -13.81 -13.47 -2.76
CA SER A 160 -14.13 -12.97 -1.42
C SER A 160 -15.49 -13.55 -1.07
N ASN A 161 -15.47 -14.58 -0.23
CA ASN A 161 -16.60 -14.93 0.60
C ASN A 161 -16.78 -13.85 1.67
N GLU A 162 -16.68 -12.56 1.31
CA GLU A 162 -17.11 -11.44 2.14
C GLU A 162 -18.62 -11.51 2.35
N ASN A 163 -19.32 -12.34 1.56
CA ASN A 163 -20.69 -12.79 1.75
C ASN A 163 -20.82 -14.26 2.18
N LYS A 164 -19.86 -14.85 2.91
CA LYS A 164 -20.21 -15.96 3.79
C LYS A 164 -20.96 -15.37 4.97
N SER A 165 -22.25 -15.14 4.78
CA SER A 165 -23.20 -15.05 5.87
C SER A 165 -23.01 -16.33 6.70
N LEU A 166 -22.33 -16.21 7.83
CA LEU A 166 -22.53 -17.15 8.92
C LEU A 166 -24.04 -17.14 9.14
N ILE A 167 -24.69 -18.30 9.08
CA ILE A 167 -26.16 -18.39 9.15
C ILE A 167 -26.64 -17.58 10.36
N GLY A 168 -27.37 -16.48 10.11
CA GLY A 168 -27.82 -15.53 11.14
C GLY A 168 -26.99 -14.24 11.31
N ILE A 169 -25.92 -14.04 10.54
CA ILE A 169 -25.13 -12.80 10.50
C ILE A 169 -25.34 -12.11 9.15
N ASN A 170 -25.90 -10.90 9.20
CA ASN A 170 -25.95 -9.97 8.08
C ASN A 170 -24.84 -8.94 8.26
N VAL A 171 -23.88 -8.95 7.34
CA VAL A 171 -22.87 -7.90 7.27
C VAL A 171 -23.56 -6.63 6.75
N LEU A 172 -23.71 -5.63 7.61
CA LEU A 172 -24.34 -4.35 7.24
C LEU A 172 -23.34 -3.41 6.55
N GLU A 173 -22.08 -3.42 7.01
CA GLU A 173 -21.02 -2.58 6.48
C GLU A 173 -19.65 -3.14 6.93
N VAL A 174 -18.68 -3.19 6.01
CA VAL A 174 -17.27 -3.46 6.36
C VAL A 174 -16.51 -2.17 6.14
N LYS A 175 -16.00 -1.57 7.22
CA LYS A 175 -15.14 -0.40 7.16
C LYS A 175 -13.72 -0.80 7.52
N GLU A 176 -12.88 -1.06 6.51
CA GLU A 176 -11.44 -1.14 6.70
C GLU A 176 -10.93 0.29 6.91
N ARG A 177 -10.47 0.59 8.13
CA ARG A 177 -9.92 1.90 8.48
C ARG A 177 -8.50 1.72 8.99
N THR A 178 -7.58 2.48 8.42
CA THR A 178 -6.24 2.63 8.99
C THR A 178 -6.15 3.96 9.74
N ASN A 179 -5.11 4.10 10.56
CA ASN A 179 -4.79 5.37 11.22
C ASN A 179 -4.09 6.37 10.27
N TYR A 180 -3.83 6.02 9.01
CA TYR A 180 -3.12 6.90 8.07
C TYR A 180 -4.09 7.82 7.30
N PRO A 181 -3.73 9.10 7.09
CA PRO A 181 -4.59 10.07 6.42
C PRO A 181 -4.79 9.81 4.92
N PHE A 182 -3.88 9.05 4.29
CA PHE A 182 -3.98 8.66 2.90
C PHE A 182 -3.75 7.15 2.75
N VAL A 183 -4.78 6.44 2.29
CA VAL A 183 -4.68 5.01 1.99
C VAL A 183 -5.14 4.77 0.56
N MET A 184 -4.31 4.07 -0.20
CA MET A 184 -4.70 3.47 -1.46
C MET A 184 -4.79 1.96 -1.27
N SER A 185 -5.96 1.39 -1.52
CA SER A 185 -6.15 -0.06 -1.60
C SER A 185 -6.29 -0.46 -3.06
N VAL A 186 -5.61 -1.53 -3.45
CA VAL A 186 -5.69 -2.12 -4.78
C VAL A 186 -6.26 -3.53 -4.63
N GLU A 187 -7.46 -3.75 -5.17
CA GLU A 187 -8.08 -5.07 -5.20
C GLU A 187 -7.79 -5.76 -6.55
N ASP A 188 -6.89 -6.74 -6.54
CA ASP A 188 -6.55 -7.56 -7.69
C ASP A 188 -7.32 -8.88 -7.65
N ALA A 189 -8.37 -8.98 -8.47
CA ALA A 189 -9.20 -10.18 -8.61
C ALA A 189 -8.71 -11.12 -9.73
N GLY A 190 -7.45 -10.98 -10.16
CA GLY A 190 -6.84 -11.76 -11.24
C GLY A 190 -7.23 -11.31 -12.65
N VAL A 191 -8.50 -11.00 -12.89
CA VAL A 191 -9.01 -10.51 -14.19
C VAL A 191 -9.38 -9.02 -14.19
N SER A 192 -9.51 -8.41 -13.01
CA SER A 192 -9.84 -6.99 -12.84
C SER A 192 -9.00 -6.36 -11.73
N LEU A 193 -8.87 -5.04 -11.79
CA LEU A 193 -8.22 -4.21 -10.77
C LEU A 193 -9.19 -3.13 -10.28
N GLY A 194 -9.47 -3.14 -8.98
CA GLY A 194 -10.15 -2.07 -8.27
C GLY A 194 -9.16 -1.19 -7.52
N LEU A 195 -9.46 0.11 -7.44
CA LEU A 195 -8.78 1.08 -6.61
C LEU A 195 -9.76 1.67 -5.62
N THR A 196 -9.37 1.70 -4.36
CA THR A 196 -10.13 2.35 -3.29
C THR A 196 -9.22 3.35 -2.59
N ALA A 197 -9.49 4.65 -2.77
CA ALA A 197 -8.76 5.70 -2.06
C ALA A 197 -9.56 6.15 -0.84
N GLN A 198 -8.93 6.12 0.33
CA GLN A 198 -9.47 6.66 1.56
C GLN A 198 -8.61 7.84 2.02
N VAL A 199 -9.26 8.98 2.21
CA VAL A 199 -8.59 10.25 2.48
C VAL A 199 -9.31 11.04 3.55
N VAL A 200 -8.55 11.64 4.46
CA VAL A 200 -9.09 12.53 5.50
C VAL A 200 -9.61 13.85 4.90
N LEU A 201 -10.73 14.34 5.42
CA LEU A 201 -11.26 15.64 5.05
C LEU A 201 -10.28 16.77 5.40
N PRO A 202 -10.31 17.89 4.68
CA PRO A 202 -11.28 18.26 3.62
C PRO A 202 -10.90 17.77 2.21
N PHE A 203 -9.94 16.86 2.07
CA PHE A 203 -9.44 16.45 0.75
C PHE A 203 -10.38 15.45 0.08
N GLY A 204 -10.66 15.66 -1.21
CA GLY A 204 -11.50 14.76 -2.01
C GLY A 204 -10.72 13.53 -2.49
N PRO A 205 -11.20 12.30 -2.24
CA PRO A 205 -10.48 11.07 -2.56
C PRO A 205 -10.37 10.82 -4.08
N SER A 206 -11.27 11.40 -4.87
CA SER A 206 -11.22 11.36 -6.34
C SER A 206 -9.92 11.95 -6.90
N ARG A 207 -9.33 12.96 -6.26
CA ARG A 207 -8.05 13.56 -6.69
C ARG A 207 -6.85 12.62 -6.57
N ILE A 208 -7.01 11.50 -5.88
CA ILE A 208 -5.98 10.47 -5.68
C ILE A 208 -6.19 9.29 -6.64
N CYS A 209 -7.45 8.96 -6.95
CA CYS A 209 -7.81 7.91 -7.90
C CYS A 209 -7.56 8.30 -9.38
N GLY A 210 -7.56 9.59 -9.73
CA GLY A 210 -7.36 10.08 -11.10
C GLY A 210 -7.90 11.48 -11.35
#